data_AF-A0A2T0X6J3-F1
#
_entry.id   AF-A0A2T0X6J3-F1
#
_cell.length_a   1.000
_cell.length_b   1.000
_cell.length_c   1.000
_cell.angle_alpha   90.00
_cell.angle_beta   90.00
_cell.angle_gamma   90.00
#
_symmetry.space_group_name_H-M   'P 1'
#
loop_
_entity.id
_entity.type
_entity.pdbx_description
1 polymer ?
#
loop_
_entity_poly.entity_id
_entity_poly.type
_entity_poly.pdbx_seq_one_letter_code
_entity_poly.pdbx_strand_id
1 'polypeptide(L)'
;MARRYGGRYSPKGGGTGAPDAPSLPELRQGPVGLRANLLWVPPAVLTLTAFLSGGAALLGGLAGAGLLFLCAWLTREGLQAEAAFDAREVARRPAIPRKLFGSAAAGLGVAAATVPAGAPLTGVLLGVLAAALHLAAFGPDPLRDKGAKGADALQSGRVADAVGEAEAKLAAARGRLVALRDREATERFDAFAAEAGRLFRQVEADPADYAGARKHLGVYLQAAHDATEKFVALQSRAPSPDARASYLSLLDDLRGGYAQRTETLMLDDRTGMDVEIDVLRDRLRREGIKVE
;
A
#
# COMPACT_ATOMS: atom_id res chain seq x y z
N MET A 1 -25.50 -11.02 31.97
CA MET A 1 -26.14 -9.69 32.07
C MET A 1 -25.12 -8.70 32.63
N ALA A 2 -24.52 -7.85 31.79
CA ALA A 2 -23.51 -6.89 32.23
C ALA A 2 -24.19 -5.59 32.68
N ARG A 3 -24.07 -5.24 33.97
CA ARG A 3 -24.51 -3.93 34.49
C ARG A 3 -23.47 -2.87 34.12
N ARG A 4 -23.89 -1.84 33.38
CA ARG A 4 -23.09 -0.63 33.14
C ARG A 4 -23.17 0.27 34.37
N TYR A 5 -22.02 0.55 34.98
CA TYR A 5 -21.89 1.59 36.01
C TYR A 5 -21.71 2.95 35.33
N GLY A 6 -22.68 3.84 35.51
CA GLY A 6 -22.54 5.27 35.22
C GLY A 6 -22.17 6.01 36.49
N GLY A 7 -20.98 6.61 36.53
CA GLY A 7 -20.52 7.42 37.65
C GLY A 7 -21.26 8.76 37.73
N ARG A 8 -21.23 9.38 38.92
CA ARG A 8 -21.91 10.64 39.25
C ARG A 8 -21.39 11.88 38.49
N TYR A 9 -20.45 11.70 37.57
CA TYR A 9 -19.83 12.73 36.72
C TYR A 9 -19.88 12.40 35.22
N SER A 10 -20.67 11.43 34.77
CA SER A 10 -20.86 11.22 33.33
C SER A 10 -21.63 12.40 32.72
N PRO A 11 -21.13 13.05 31.65
CA PRO A 11 -21.85 14.11 30.96
C PRO A 11 -23.17 13.54 30.45
N LYS A 12 -24.29 14.08 30.95
CA LYS A 12 -25.61 13.82 30.36
C LYS A 12 -25.66 14.60 29.04
N GLY A 13 -25.34 13.93 27.94
CA GLY A 13 -25.56 14.45 26.60
C GLY A 13 -27.04 14.39 26.24
N GLY A 14 -27.74 15.51 26.47
CA GLY A 14 -29.05 15.79 25.86
C GLY A 14 -28.91 15.88 24.34
N GLY A 15 -29.91 15.37 23.63
CA GLY A 15 -29.92 15.34 22.17
C GLY A 15 -30.03 16.73 21.55
N THR A 16 -29.08 17.05 20.69
CA THR A 16 -29.22 17.86 19.45
C THR A 16 -27.96 17.59 18.62
N GLY A 17 -28.13 17.23 17.35
CA GLY A 17 -27.12 16.94 16.33
C GLY A 17 -25.65 17.04 16.74
N ALA A 18 -25.04 15.91 17.10
CA ALA A 18 -23.59 15.82 17.25
C ALA A 18 -22.97 15.61 15.86
N PRO A 19 -21.93 16.37 15.46
CA PRO A 19 -21.14 16.03 14.27
C PRO A 19 -20.54 14.63 14.48
N ASP A 20 -20.52 13.83 13.42
CA ASP A 20 -19.98 12.47 13.44
C ASP A 20 -18.69 12.41 14.23
N ALA A 21 -18.69 11.64 15.32
CA ALA A 21 -17.50 11.43 16.13
C ALA A 21 -16.38 10.98 15.18
N PRO A 22 -15.18 11.57 15.23
CA PRO A 22 -14.10 11.20 14.33
C PRO A 22 -13.88 9.70 14.49
N SER A 23 -14.17 8.95 13.41
CA SER A 23 -13.89 7.51 13.34
C SER A 23 -12.43 7.34 13.74
N LEU A 24 -12.19 6.68 14.88
CA LEU A 24 -10.85 6.39 15.35
C LEU A 24 -10.07 5.86 14.15
N PRO A 25 -8.88 6.42 13.82
CA PRO A 25 -8.12 5.96 12.68
C PRO A 25 -7.94 4.45 12.84
N GLU A 26 -8.51 3.68 11.91
CA GLU A 26 -8.27 2.24 11.86
C GLU A 26 -6.77 2.06 11.95
N LEU A 27 -6.32 1.38 13.01
CA LEU A 27 -4.93 0.98 13.16
C LEU A 27 -4.65 0.02 12.00
N ARG A 28 -4.25 0.58 10.85
CA ARG A 28 -3.78 -0.16 9.69
C ARG A 28 -2.59 -0.97 10.18
N GLN A 29 -2.84 -2.24 10.49
CA GLN A 29 -1.78 -3.17 10.82
C GLN A 29 -0.83 -3.15 9.63
N GLY A 30 0.42 -2.76 9.86
CA GLY A 30 1.42 -2.73 8.81
C GLY A 30 1.49 -4.13 8.16
N PRO A 31 1.65 -4.21 6.83
CA PRO A 31 1.61 -5.49 6.11
C PRO A 31 2.70 -6.48 6.57
N VAL A 32 3.74 -5.97 7.24
CA VAL A 32 4.83 -6.74 7.84
C VAL A 32 4.48 -7.02 9.31
N GLY A 33 3.83 -8.16 9.56
CA GLY A 33 3.52 -8.61 10.91
C GLY A 33 4.71 -9.17 11.70
N LEU A 34 4.51 -9.48 12.98
CA LEU A 34 5.50 -10.08 13.88
C LEU A 34 6.22 -11.29 13.28
N ARG A 35 5.50 -12.11 12.51
CA ARG A 35 6.03 -13.32 11.84
C ARG A 35 7.19 -13.03 10.88
N ALA A 36 7.10 -11.94 10.12
CA ALA A 36 8.17 -11.54 9.19
C ALA A 36 9.39 -10.98 9.94
N ASN A 37 9.17 -10.29 11.06
CA ASN A 37 10.27 -9.80 11.90
C ASN A 37 11.02 -10.94 12.62
N LEU A 38 10.31 -12.02 13.00
CA LEU A 38 10.94 -13.20 13.61
C LEU A 38 11.93 -13.90 12.67
N LEU A 39 11.77 -13.76 11.35
CA LEU A 39 12.66 -14.39 10.36
C LEU A 39 14.10 -13.82 10.38
N TRP A 40 14.32 -12.68 11.03
CA TRP A 40 15.65 -12.09 11.23
C TRP A 40 16.42 -12.71 12.39
N VAL A 41 15.75 -13.44 13.30
CA VAL A 41 16.39 -14.02 14.49
C VAL A 41 17.29 -15.21 14.12
N PRO A 42 16.83 -16.22 13.35
CA PRO A 42 17.68 -17.35 12.99
C PRO A 42 19.01 -16.97 12.31
N PRO A 43 19.06 -16.09 11.29
CA PRO A 43 20.33 -15.72 10.66
C PRO A 43 21.27 -14.97 11.62
N ALA A 44 20.74 -14.17 12.54
CA ALA A 44 21.54 -13.46 13.54
C ALA A 44 22.15 -14.41 14.59
N VAL A 45 21.39 -15.41 15.05
CA VAL A 45 21.93 -16.46 15.92
C VAL A 45 22.98 -17.28 15.15
N LEU A 46 22.69 -17.62 13.90
CA LEU A 46 23.60 -18.42 13.08
C LEU A 46 24.93 -17.69 12.83
N THR A 47 24.94 -16.39 12.48
CA THR A 47 26.19 -15.63 12.33
C THR A 47 27.01 -15.66 13.61
N LEU A 48 26.40 -15.38 14.77
CA LEU A 48 27.10 -15.40 16.06
C LEU A 48 27.71 -16.78 16.34
N THR A 49 26.95 -17.85 16.16
CA THR A 49 27.46 -19.21 16.37
C THR A 49 28.51 -19.63 15.33
N ALA A 50 28.43 -19.12 14.10
CA ALA A 50 29.41 -19.39 13.05
C ALA A 50 30.77 -18.81 13.40
N PHE A 51 30.83 -17.59 13.97
CA PHE A 51 32.10 -17.01 14.44
C PHE A 51 32.76 -17.79 15.59
N LEU A 52 31.97 -18.54 16.36
CA LEU A 52 32.47 -19.44 17.39
C LEU A 52 32.94 -20.79 16.80
N SER A 53 32.63 -21.04 15.53
CA SER A 53 33.05 -22.24 14.80
C SER A 53 34.31 -21.96 13.98
N GLY A 54 35.16 -22.98 13.82
CA GLY A 54 36.39 -22.89 13.02
C GLY A 54 36.26 -23.54 11.64
N GLY A 55 37.11 -23.13 10.70
CA GLY A 55 37.31 -23.83 9.43
C GLY A 55 36.10 -23.83 8.50
N ALA A 56 35.74 -25.00 7.96
CA ALA A 56 34.65 -25.14 6.99
C ALA A 56 33.26 -24.80 7.59
N ALA A 57 33.09 -24.99 8.90
CA ALA A 57 31.84 -24.65 9.60
C ALA A 57 31.60 -23.14 9.63
N LEU A 58 32.66 -22.33 9.78
CA LEU A 58 32.56 -20.87 9.70
C LEU A 58 32.08 -20.43 8.32
N LEU A 59 32.69 -20.94 7.26
CA LEU A 59 32.35 -20.55 5.89
C LEU A 59 30.92 -20.94 5.52
N GLY A 60 30.50 -22.17 5.83
CA GLY A 60 29.13 -22.60 5.57
C GLY A 60 28.09 -21.91 6.46
N GLY A 61 28.44 -21.66 7.73
CA GLY A 61 27.59 -20.90 8.66
C GLY A 61 27.35 -19.47 8.20
N LEU A 62 28.39 -18.77 7.72
CA LEU A 62 28.26 -17.42 7.17
C LEU A 62 27.53 -17.39 5.83
N ALA A 63 27.82 -18.33 4.93
CA ALA A 63 27.09 -18.47 3.66
C ALA A 63 25.59 -18.75 3.90
N GLY A 64 25.31 -19.68 4.82
CA GLY A 64 23.95 -20.02 5.24
C GLY A 64 23.22 -18.84 5.88
N ALA A 65 23.90 -18.11 6.77
CA ALA A 65 23.32 -16.92 7.37
C ALA A 65 23.04 -15.81 6.35
N GLY A 66 23.94 -15.59 5.38
CA GLY A 66 23.72 -14.65 4.29
C GLY A 66 22.48 -14.98 3.46
N LEU A 67 22.29 -16.26 3.13
CA LEU A 67 21.10 -16.75 2.42
C LEU A 67 19.82 -16.63 3.26
N LEU A 68 19.91 -16.84 4.57
CA LEU A 68 18.78 -16.65 5.49
C LEU A 68 18.42 -15.17 5.69
N PHE A 69 19.39 -14.26 5.69
CA PHE A 69 19.13 -12.82 5.63
C PHE A 69 18.45 -12.42 4.32
N LEU A 70 18.91 -12.97 3.19
CA LEU A 70 18.26 -12.78 1.90
C LEU A 70 16.82 -13.30 1.90
N CYS A 71 16.58 -14.48 2.49
CA CYS A 71 15.24 -15.02 2.71
C CYS A 71 14.35 -14.05 3.50
N ALA A 72 14.85 -13.55 4.64
CA ALA A 72 14.12 -12.61 5.49
C ALA A 72 13.74 -11.31 4.75
N TRP A 73 14.69 -10.76 3.98
CA TRP A 73 14.48 -9.57 3.19
C TRP A 73 13.46 -9.79 2.06
N LEU A 74 13.62 -10.84 1.26
CA LEU A 74 12.70 -11.18 0.17
C LEU A 74 11.28 -11.44 0.67
N THR A 75 11.13 -12.11 1.81
CA THR A 75 9.82 -12.40 2.41
C THR A 75 9.13 -11.11 2.85
N ARG A 76 9.88 -10.18 3.45
CA ARG A 76 9.34 -8.87 3.85
C ARG A 76 8.88 -8.05 2.65
N GLU A 77 9.68 -7.99 1.60
CA GLU A 77 9.33 -7.30 0.34
C GLU A 77 8.17 -7.99 -0.39
N GLY A 78 8.08 -9.32 -0.31
CA GLY A 78 6.98 -10.12 -0.87
C GLY A 78 5.66 -9.84 -0.18
N LEU A 79 5.63 -9.82 1.16
CA LEU A 79 4.43 -9.50 1.94
C LEU A 79 3.96 -8.06 1.73
N GLN A 80 4.88 -7.12 1.56
CA GLN A 80 4.52 -5.73 1.23
C GLN A 80 3.91 -5.63 -0.18
N ALA A 81 4.48 -6.34 -1.16
CA ALA A 81 3.96 -6.36 -2.51
C ALA A 81 2.60 -7.05 -2.60
N GLU A 82 2.41 -8.14 -1.86
CA GLU A 82 1.13 -8.84 -1.76
C GLU A 82 0.06 -7.96 -1.12
N ALA A 83 0.38 -7.26 -0.01
CA ALA A 83 -0.58 -6.35 0.60
C ALA A 83 -0.96 -5.18 -0.34
N ALA A 84 0.00 -4.67 -1.13
CA ALA A 84 -0.27 -3.65 -2.15
C ALA A 84 -1.12 -4.19 -3.31
N PHE A 85 -0.94 -5.46 -3.67
CA PHE A 85 -1.75 -6.16 -4.67
C PHE A 85 -3.18 -6.42 -4.17
N ASP A 86 -3.33 -6.86 -2.93
CA ASP A 86 -4.64 -7.18 -2.32
C ASP A 86 -5.49 -5.94 -2.08
N ALA A 87 -4.86 -4.81 -1.75
CA ALA A 87 -5.53 -3.53 -1.51
C ALA A 87 -6.18 -2.93 -2.78
N ARG A 88 -5.81 -3.37 -3.97
CA ARG A 88 -6.34 -2.88 -5.25
C ARG A 88 -7.35 -3.85 -5.83
N GLU A 89 -8.40 -3.35 -6.48
CA GLU A 89 -9.37 -4.20 -7.19
C GLU A 89 -8.82 -4.70 -8.53
N VAL A 90 -8.00 -3.88 -9.18
CA VAL A 90 -7.30 -4.19 -10.44
C VAL A 90 -5.81 -4.02 -10.20
N ALA A 91 -5.02 -5.09 -10.33
CA ALA A 91 -3.57 -5.05 -10.13
C ALA A 91 -2.87 -6.12 -10.97
N ARG A 92 -1.68 -5.78 -11.50
CA ARG A 92 -0.80 -6.77 -12.11
C ARG A 92 -0.06 -7.56 -11.04
N ARG A 93 0.21 -8.84 -11.33
CA ARG A 93 1.02 -9.69 -10.47
C ARG A 93 2.41 -9.08 -10.24
N PRO A 94 3.02 -9.26 -9.07
CA PRO A 94 4.41 -8.86 -8.85
C PRO A 94 5.34 -9.48 -9.91
N ALA A 95 6.26 -8.68 -10.47
CA ALA A 95 7.16 -9.13 -11.54
C ALA A 95 8.09 -10.28 -11.12
N ILE A 96 8.39 -10.38 -9.82
CA ILE A 96 9.25 -11.41 -9.23
C ILE A 96 8.49 -12.02 -8.05
N PRO A 97 8.28 -13.36 -8.01
CA PRO A 97 7.64 -14.03 -6.87
C PRO A 97 8.61 -14.11 -5.67
N ARG A 98 8.71 -13.02 -4.91
CA ARG A 98 9.74 -12.83 -3.88
C ARG A 98 9.60 -13.82 -2.71
N LYS A 99 8.40 -14.23 -2.31
CA LYS A 99 8.21 -15.26 -1.26
C LYS A 99 8.67 -16.64 -1.74
N LEU A 100 8.50 -16.98 -3.03
CA LEU A 100 9.05 -18.22 -3.59
C LEU A 100 10.58 -18.22 -3.62
N PHE A 101 11.21 -17.12 -4.04
CA PHE A 101 12.66 -16.97 -3.94
C PHE A 101 13.14 -16.98 -2.48
N GLY A 102 12.35 -16.40 -1.57
CA GLY A 102 12.58 -16.48 -0.12
C GLY A 102 12.59 -17.91 0.40
N SER A 103 11.64 -18.75 -0.03
CA SER A 103 11.59 -20.18 0.32
C SER A 103 12.81 -20.94 -0.22
N ALA A 104 13.21 -20.69 -1.47
CA ALA A 104 14.44 -21.27 -2.03
C ALA A 104 15.70 -20.82 -1.25
N ALA A 105 15.81 -19.53 -0.91
CA ALA A 105 16.90 -19.00 -0.11
C ALA A 105 16.91 -19.58 1.31
N ALA A 106 15.75 -19.85 1.91
CA ALA A 106 15.64 -20.53 3.20
C ALA A 106 16.25 -21.92 3.15
N GLY A 107 15.88 -22.70 2.13
CA GLY A 107 16.38 -24.06 1.97
C GLY A 107 17.87 -24.12 1.67
N LEU A 108 18.34 -23.28 0.75
CA LEU A 108 19.77 -23.17 0.45
C LEU A 108 20.58 -22.69 1.66
N GLY A 109 20.04 -21.75 2.44
CA GLY A 109 20.71 -21.23 3.63
C GLY A 109 20.89 -22.28 4.71
N VAL A 110 19.84 -23.06 4.99
CA VAL A 110 19.93 -24.18 5.95
C VAL A 110 20.86 -25.28 5.45
N ALA A 111 20.79 -25.64 4.17
CA ALA A 111 21.70 -26.64 3.60
C ALA A 111 23.17 -26.18 3.68
N ALA A 112 23.47 -24.93 3.29
CA ALA A 112 24.82 -24.37 3.36
C ALA A 112 25.39 -24.35 4.78
N ALA A 113 24.55 -24.07 5.79
CA ALA A 113 24.96 -24.04 7.19
C ALA A 113 25.23 -25.43 7.79
N THR A 114 24.60 -26.49 7.25
CA THR A 114 24.57 -27.82 7.88
C THR A 114 25.43 -28.87 7.16
N VAL A 115 25.62 -28.75 5.84
CA VAL A 115 26.49 -29.64 5.06
C VAL A 115 27.93 -29.75 5.61
N PRO A 116 28.58 -28.67 6.07
CA PRO A 116 29.94 -28.75 6.63
C PRO A 116 30.06 -29.60 7.91
N ALA A 117 28.95 -29.97 8.56
CA ALA A 117 28.94 -30.81 9.76
C ALA A 117 29.21 -32.32 9.46
N GLY A 118 29.53 -32.67 8.20
CA GLY A 118 29.91 -34.03 7.82
C GLY A 118 28.75 -34.94 7.39
N ALA A 119 27.52 -34.40 7.30
CA ALA A 119 26.32 -35.14 6.91
C ALA A 119 25.57 -34.42 5.77
N PRO A 120 26.06 -34.49 4.52
CA PRO A 120 25.53 -33.69 3.40
C PRO A 120 24.08 -34.03 3.08
N LEU A 121 23.69 -35.31 3.14
CA LEU A 121 22.30 -35.73 2.90
C LEU A 121 21.36 -35.12 3.95
N THR A 122 21.74 -35.14 5.22
CA THR A 122 20.97 -34.51 6.31
C THR A 122 20.82 -33.02 6.07
N GLY A 123 21.89 -32.33 5.63
CA GLY A 123 21.82 -30.91 5.33
C GLY A 123 20.88 -30.57 4.17
N VAL A 124 20.86 -31.39 3.11
CA VAL A 124 19.90 -31.23 2.00
C VAL A 124 18.46 -31.44 2.50
N LEU A 125 18.20 -32.48 3.29
CA LEU A 125 16.86 -32.74 3.84
C LEU A 125 16.37 -31.62 4.75
N LEU A 126 17.25 -31.07 5.60
CA LEU A 126 16.93 -29.91 6.44
C LEU A 126 16.67 -28.66 5.58
N GLY A 127 17.41 -28.48 4.48
CA GLY A 127 17.15 -27.42 3.50
C GLY A 127 15.77 -27.55 2.84
N VAL A 128 15.40 -28.74 2.37
CA VAL A 128 14.07 -29.00 1.80
C VAL A 128 12.97 -28.73 2.83
N LEU A 129 13.16 -29.20 4.07
CA LEU A 129 12.22 -28.96 5.16
C LEU A 129 12.08 -27.46 5.47
N ALA A 130 13.18 -26.71 5.50
CA ALA A 130 13.16 -25.27 5.73
C ALA A 130 12.41 -24.51 4.61
N ALA A 131 12.63 -24.87 3.35
CA ALA A 131 11.90 -24.31 2.22
C ALA A 131 10.39 -24.60 2.31
N ALA A 132 10.02 -25.84 2.64
CA ALA A 132 8.62 -26.25 2.80
C ALA A 132 7.94 -25.54 3.98
N LEU A 133 8.61 -25.43 5.14
CA LEU A 133 8.11 -24.70 6.30
C LEU A 133 7.95 -23.21 6.01
N HIS A 134 8.89 -22.62 5.28
CA HIS A 134 8.77 -21.23 4.85
C HIS A 134 7.56 -21.03 3.94
N LEU A 135 7.40 -21.88 2.92
CA LEU A 135 6.26 -21.82 2.02
C LEU A 135 4.93 -22.03 2.75
N ALA A 136 4.87 -22.95 3.71
CA ALA A 136 3.69 -23.19 4.54
C ALA A 136 3.36 -21.99 5.46
N ALA A 137 4.37 -21.29 5.95
CA ALA A 137 4.20 -20.16 6.87
C ALA A 137 3.77 -18.86 6.16
N PHE A 138 4.26 -18.61 4.95
CA PHE A 138 4.07 -17.33 4.22
C PHE A 138 3.23 -17.44 2.94
N GLY A 139 3.01 -18.66 2.45
CA GLY A 139 2.31 -18.92 1.20
C GLY A 139 3.08 -18.46 -0.06
N PRO A 140 2.62 -18.89 -1.25
CA PRO A 140 3.16 -18.40 -2.52
C PRO A 140 2.74 -16.94 -2.80
N ASP A 141 3.49 -16.22 -3.62
CA ASP A 141 3.09 -14.90 -4.13
C ASP A 141 1.88 -15.01 -5.09
N PRO A 142 1.05 -13.95 -5.24
CA PRO A 142 0.02 -13.90 -6.27
C PRO A 142 0.62 -14.05 -7.68
N LEU A 143 0.23 -15.11 -8.39
CA LEU A 143 0.78 -15.44 -9.73
C LEU A 143 -0.12 -14.99 -10.89
N ARG A 144 -1.28 -14.40 -10.60
CA ARG A 144 -2.27 -13.99 -11.61
C ARG A 144 -2.65 -12.53 -11.41
N ASP A 145 -2.92 -11.85 -12.52
CA ASP A 145 -3.40 -10.48 -12.51
C ASP A 145 -4.85 -10.43 -11.98
N LYS A 146 -5.18 -9.36 -11.26
CA LYS A 146 -6.51 -9.10 -10.70
C LYS A 146 -7.29 -8.17 -11.64
N GLY A 147 -8.58 -8.43 -11.83
CA GLY A 147 -9.51 -7.53 -12.54
C GLY A 147 -9.41 -7.45 -14.06
N ALA A 148 -8.33 -7.92 -14.69
CA ALA A 148 -8.20 -7.87 -16.16
C ALA A 148 -8.98 -9.00 -16.86
N LYS A 149 -10.23 -8.73 -17.27
CA LYS A 149 -10.95 -9.58 -18.24
C LYS A 149 -11.32 -8.76 -19.48
N GLY A 150 -10.84 -9.17 -20.65
CA GLY A 150 -11.31 -8.68 -21.96
C GLY A 150 -10.57 -7.45 -22.53
N ALA A 151 -11.20 -6.79 -23.51
CA ALA A 151 -10.64 -5.68 -24.30
C ALA A 151 -10.28 -4.43 -23.47
N ASP A 152 -10.78 -4.31 -22.25
CA ASP A 152 -10.45 -3.22 -21.30
C ASP A 152 -9.13 -3.41 -20.56
N ALA A 153 -8.48 -4.58 -20.63
CA ALA A 153 -7.23 -4.84 -19.92
C ALA A 153 -6.09 -3.85 -20.29
N LEU A 154 -6.10 -3.32 -21.52
CA LEU A 154 -5.14 -2.31 -21.99
C LEU A 154 -5.47 -0.88 -21.51
N GLN A 155 -6.75 -0.58 -21.26
CA GLN A 155 -7.16 0.72 -20.70
C GLN A 155 -6.99 0.71 -19.17
N SER A 156 -7.49 -0.32 -18.49
CA SER A 156 -7.31 -0.50 -17.05
C SER A 156 -5.82 -0.60 -16.67
N GLY A 157 -5.00 -1.27 -17.50
CA GLY A 157 -3.55 -1.33 -17.30
C GLY A 157 -2.87 0.05 -17.34
N ARG A 158 -3.24 0.92 -18.29
CA ARG A 158 -2.69 2.28 -18.38
C ARG A 158 -3.12 3.16 -17.20
N VAL A 159 -4.36 2.98 -16.72
CA VAL A 159 -4.85 3.71 -15.55
C VAL A 159 -4.12 3.27 -14.28
N ALA A 160 -3.93 1.96 -14.09
CA ALA A 160 -3.16 1.43 -12.97
C ALA A 160 -1.71 1.93 -12.97
N ASP A 161 -1.07 1.99 -14.15
CA ASP A 161 0.29 2.52 -14.30
C ASP A 161 0.36 4.03 -13.92
N ALA A 162 -0.61 4.82 -14.39
CA ALA A 162 -0.68 6.26 -14.08
C ALA A 162 -0.98 6.54 -12.59
N VAL A 163 -1.85 5.73 -11.96
CA VAL A 163 -2.13 5.80 -10.52
C VAL A 163 -0.88 5.42 -9.72
N GLY A 164 -0.18 4.36 -10.13
CA GLY A 164 1.10 3.98 -9.53
C GLY A 164 2.15 5.09 -9.57
N GLU A 165 2.28 5.79 -10.70
CA GLU A 165 3.17 6.95 -10.82
C GLU A 165 2.76 8.10 -9.88
N ALA A 166 1.46 8.37 -9.76
CA ALA A 166 0.94 9.40 -8.87
C ALA A 166 1.21 9.07 -7.39
N GLU A 167 0.97 7.83 -6.96
CA GLU A 167 1.27 7.37 -5.61
C GLU A 167 2.77 7.45 -5.30
N ALA A 168 3.63 7.10 -6.27
CA ALA A 168 5.08 7.21 -6.11
C ALA A 168 5.51 8.68 -5.90
N LYS A 169 4.91 9.63 -6.63
CA LYS A 169 5.16 11.08 -6.44
C LYS A 169 4.74 11.54 -5.05
N LEU A 170 3.57 11.13 -4.56
CA LEU A 170 3.10 11.46 -3.21
C LEU A 170 4.01 10.87 -2.14
N ALA A 171 4.46 9.62 -2.29
CA ALA A 171 5.38 8.99 -1.37
C ALA A 171 6.75 9.69 -1.34
N ALA A 172 7.27 10.09 -2.51
CA ALA A 172 8.51 10.85 -2.62
C ALA A 172 8.42 12.23 -1.96
N ALA A 173 7.32 12.96 -2.19
CA ALA A 173 7.07 14.26 -1.57
C ALA A 173 6.96 14.13 -0.03
N ARG A 174 6.21 13.12 0.44
CA ARG A 174 6.10 12.78 1.87
C ARG A 174 7.47 12.50 2.50
N GLY A 175 8.31 11.71 1.85
CA GLY A 175 9.64 11.37 2.38
C GLY A 175 10.52 12.60 2.63
N ARG A 176 10.45 13.59 1.73
CA ARG A 176 11.15 14.88 1.89
C ARG A 176 10.55 15.74 2.98
N LEU A 177 9.22 15.76 3.10
CA LEU A 177 8.53 16.53 4.13
C LEU A 177 8.83 16.00 5.55
N VAL A 178 8.87 14.68 5.72
CA VAL A 178 9.22 14.05 7.01
C VAL A 178 10.63 14.44 7.47
N ALA A 179 11.57 14.62 6.54
CA ALA A 179 12.94 15.04 6.87
C ALA A 179 13.00 16.44 7.52
N LEU A 180 12.01 17.31 7.27
CA LEU A 180 11.92 18.64 7.89
C LEU A 180 11.47 18.59 9.36
N ARG A 181 10.94 17.45 9.84
CA ARG A 181 10.39 17.28 11.20
C ARG A 181 9.26 18.25 11.56
N ASP A 182 8.58 18.82 10.57
CA ASP A 182 7.36 19.61 10.79
C ASP A 182 6.15 18.68 10.84
N ARG A 183 5.69 18.39 12.06
CA ARG A 183 4.60 17.45 12.32
C ARG A 183 3.28 17.90 11.69
N GLU A 184 2.95 19.18 11.80
CA GLU A 184 1.68 19.72 11.31
C GLU A 184 1.62 19.70 9.77
N ALA A 185 2.73 20.06 9.11
CA ALA A 185 2.83 19.95 7.65
C ALA A 185 2.69 18.49 7.18
N THR A 186 3.36 17.58 7.89
CA THR A 186 3.30 16.13 7.62
C THR A 186 1.89 15.58 7.77
N GLU A 187 1.17 15.97 8.83
CA GLU A 187 -0.21 15.54 9.10
C GLU A 187 -1.21 16.09 8.06
N ARG A 188 -1.09 17.38 7.68
CA ARG A 188 -1.94 17.95 6.61
C ARG A 188 -1.69 17.28 5.26
N PHE A 189 -0.42 17.02 4.93
CA PHE A 189 -0.06 16.32 3.69
C PHE A 189 -0.62 14.90 3.69
N ASP A 190 -0.56 14.19 4.82
CA ASP A 190 -1.15 12.85 4.95
C ASP A 190 -2.65 12.85 4.75
N ALA A 191 -3.36 13.84 5.30
CA ALA A 191 -4.79 13.98 5.10
C ALA A 191 -5.13 14.16 3.60
N PHE A 192 -4.40 15.01 2.90
CA PHE A 192 -4.53 15.19 1.45
C PHE A 192 -4.23 13.89 0.67
N ALA A 193 -3.10 13.23 0.98
CA ALA A 193 -2.69 12.00 0.30
C ALA A 193 -3.69 10.85 0.54
N ALA A 194 -4.29 10.77 1.73
CA ALA A 194 -5.31 9.78 2.04
C ALA A 194 -6.60 9.98 1.22
N GLU A 195 -6.98 11.23 0.99
CA GLU A 195 -8.12 11.59 0.15
C GLU A 195 -7.87 11.28 -1.32
N ALA A 196 -6.70 11.66 -1.83
CA ALA A 196 -6.27 11.29 -3.18
C ALA A 196 -6.27 9.77 -3.39
N GLY A 197 -5.78 9.01 -2.40
CA GLY A 197 -5.79 7.56 -2.45
C GLY A 197 -7.18 6.93 -2.46
N ARG A 198 -8.21 7.56 -1.87
CA ARG A 198 -9.61 7.08 -2.01
C ARG A 198 -10.09 7.18 -3.45
N LEU A 199 -9.79 8.30 -4.10
CA LEU A 199 -10.21 8.52 -5.47
C LEU A 199 -9.44 7.67 -6.47
N PHE A 200 -8.13 7.46 -6.26
CA PHE A 200 -7.37 6.52 -7.08
C PHE A 200 -8.01 5.14 -7.15
N ARG A 201 -8.49 4.61 -6.02
CA ARG A 201 -9.21 3.33 -6.01
C ARG A 201 -10.52 3.38 -6.79
N GLN A 202 -11.25 4.49 -6.75
CA GLN A 202 -12.50 4.66 -7.52
C GLN A 202 -12.22 4.75 -9.03
N VAL A 203 -11.16 5.47 -9.42
CA VAL A 203 -10.71 5.58 -10.83
C VAL A 203 -10.17 4.24 -11.35
N GLU A 204 -9.49 3.47 -10.51
CA GLU A 204 -9.04 2.10 -10.85
C GLU A 204 -10.22 1.13 -10.99
N ALA A 205 -11.27 1.28 -10.17
CA ALA A 205 -12.47 0.46 -10.23
C ALA A 205 -13.32 0.74 -11.48
N ASP A 206 -13.46 2.02 -11.87
CA ASP A 206 -14.21 2.41 -13.07
C ASP A 206 -13.44 3.41 -13.97
N PRO A 207 -12.56 2.92 -14.87
CA PRO A 207 -11.77 3.79 -15.74
C PRO A 207 -12.58 4.65 -16.71
N ALA A 208 -13.79 4.24 -17.07
CA ALA A 208 -14.62 4.89 -18.08
C ALA A 208 -15.33 6.10 -17.48
N ASP A 209 -15.94 5.92 -16.30
CA ASP A 209 -16.70 6.96 -15.62
C ASP A 209 -15.82 8.13 -15.16
N TYR A 210 -14.54 7.92 -14.85
CA TYR A 210 -13.70 8.99 -14.28
C TYR A 210 -12.80 9.71 -15.30
N ALA A 211 -13.06 9.60 -16.61
CA ALA A 211 -12.16 10.13 -17.63
C ALA A 211 -11.87 11.64 -17.53
N GLY A 212 -12.89 12.46 -17.27
CA GLY A 212 -12.76 13.92 -17.09
C GLY A 212 -12.12 14.32 -15.76
N ALA A 213 -12.37 13.54 -14.71
CA ALA A 213 -11.77 13.71 -13.41
C ALA A 213 -10.25 13.54 -13.46
N ARG A 214 -9.75 12.47 -14.13
CA ARG A 214 -8.31 12.14 -14.22
C ARG A 214 -7.43 13.33 -14.60
N LYS A 215 -7.80 14.07 -15.65
CA LYS A 215 -7.00 15.20 -16.15
C LYS A 215 -6.83 16.30 -15.11
N HIS A 216 -7.93 16.66 -14.44
CA HIS A 216 -7.91 17.70 -13.42
C HIS A 216 -7.10 17.22 -12.22
N LEU A 217 -7.33 15.99 -11.78
CA LEU A 217 -6.67 15.38 -10.63
C LEU A 217 -5.15 15.30 -10.77
N GLY A 218 -4.65 15.00 -11.98
CA GLY A 218 -3.21 15.04 -12.28
C GLY A 218 -2.58 16.41 -12.02
N VAL A 219 -3.29 17.51 -12.31
CA VAL A 219 -2.81 18.87 -12.05
C VAL A 219 -2.73 19.18 -10.55
N TYR A 220 -3.74 18.77 -9.77
CA TYR A 220 -3.73 18.98 -8.31
C TYR A 220 -2.59 18.20 -7.63
N LEU A 221 -2.34 16.97 -8.07
CA LEU A 221 -1.25 16.14 -7.55
C LEU A 221 0.12 16.70 -7.90
N GLN A 222 0.28 17.16 -9.15
CA GLN A 222 1.51 17.82 -9.59
C GLN A 222 1.74 19.12 -8.80
N ALA A 223 0.69 19.92 -8.58
CA ALA A 223 0.76 21.13 -7.77
C ALA A 223 1.17 20.84 -6.32
N ALA A 224 0.60 19.80 -5.70
CA ALA A 224 0.96 19.36 -4.36
C ALA A 224 2.43 18.90 -4.26
N HIS A 225 2.89 18.12 -5.24
CA HIS A 225 4.29 17.68 -5.33
C HIS A 225 5.23 18.88 -5.46
N ASP A 226 5.00 19.75 -6.44
CA ASP A 226 5.89 20.88 -6.75
C ASP A 226 5.92 21.91 -5.61
N ALA A 227 4.77 22.13 -4.95
CA ALA A 227 4.71 22.97 -3.76
C ALA A 227 5.51 22.37 -2.59
N THR A 228 5.44 21.05 -2.40
CA THR A 228 6.21 20.37 -1.36
C THR A 228 7.71 20.43 -1.65
N GLU A 229 8.13 20.26 -2.91
CA GLU A 229 9.54 20.45 -3.28
C GLU A 229 10.04 21.86 -2.98
N LYS A 230 9.27 22.88 -3.38
CA LYS A 230 9.60 24.29 -3.12
C LYS A 230 9.65 24.59 -1.63
N PHE A 231 8.67 24.11 -0.86
CA PHE A 231 8.64 24.30 0.59
C PHE A 231 9.85 23.67 1.27
N VAL A 232 10.17 22.41 0.95
CA VAL A 232 11.36 21.73 1.49
C VAL A 232 12.65 22.47 1.15
N ALA A 233 12.79 22.93 -0.09
CA ALA A 233 13.97 23.67 -0.53
C ALA A 233 14.12 25.02 0.18
N LEU A 234 13.01 25.75 0.37
CA LEU A 234 12.98 27.01 1.10
C LEU A 234 13.30 26.79 2.59
N GLN A 235 12.66 25.82 3.23
CA GLN A 235 12.88 25.50 4.63
C GLN A 235 14.33 25.09 4.93
N SER A 236 15.01 24.45 3.97
CA SER A 236 16.41 24.04 4.13
C SER A 236 17.42 25.19 3.98
N ARG A 237 17.05 26.27 3.27
CA ARG A 237 17.95 27.40 2.97
C ARG A 237 17.68 28.62 3.84
N ALA A 238 16.40 28.97 4.02
CA ALA A 238 15.93 30.14 4.73
C ALA A 238 14.52 29.86 5.30
N PRO A 239 14.43 29.25 6.49
CA PRO A 239 13.16 29.04 7.19
C PRO A 239 12.34 30.33 7.29
N SER A 240 11.08 30.29 6.85
CA SER A 240 10.16 31.44 6.94
C SER A 240 8.79 31.00 7.47
N PRO A 241 8.27 31.66 8.53
CA PRO A 241 6.92 31.41 9.02
C PRO A 241 5.83 31.65 7.96
N ASP A 242 6.03 32.64 7.09
CA ASP A 242 5.05 32.99 6.04
C ASP A 242 5.02 31.94 4.93
N ALA A 243 6.18 31.41 4.55
CA ALA A 243 6.28 30.32 3.57
C ALA A 243 5.61 29.04 4.10
N ARG A 244 5.78 28.76 5.39
CA ARG A 244 5.10 27.66 6.08
C ARG A 244 3.58 27.85 6.08
N ALA A 245 3.10 29.02 6.50
CA ALA A 245 1.67 29.32 6.51
C ALA A 245 1.04 29.20 5.12
N SER A 246 1.73 29.72 4.09
CA SER A 246 1.29 29.63 2.69
C SER A 246 1.22 28.17 2.21
N TYR A 247 2.21 27.34 2.55
CA TYR A 247 2.21 25.92 2.21
C TYR A 247 1.06 25.16 2.89
N LEU A 248 0.80 25.43 4.17
CA LEU A 248 -0.28 24.79 4.92
C LEU A 248 -1.66 25.19 4.37
N SER A 249 -1.85 26.48 4.05
CA SER A 249 -3.07 26.97 3.39
C SER A 249 -3.28 26.27 2.05
N LEU A 250 -2.22 26.14 1.24
CA LEU A 250 -2.31 25.45 -0.03
C LEU A 250 -2.73 23.97 0.15
N LEU A 251 -2.21 23.27 1.15
CA LEU A 251 -2.63 21.88 1.41
C LEU A 251 -4.11 21.79 1.81
N ASP A 252 -4.60 22.75 2.62
CA ASP A 252 -6.01 22.81 2.99
C ASP A 252 -6.91 23.15 1.78
N ASP A 253 -6.47 24.07 0.92
CA ASP A 253 -7.17 24.44 -0.33
C ASP A 253 -7.20 23.28 -1.32
N LEU A 254 -6.07 22.58 -1.49
CA LEU A 254 -5.97 21.40 -2.34
C LEU A 254 -6.89 20.30 -1.84
N ARG A 255 -6.95 20.06 -0.53
CA ARG A 255 -7.87 19.08 0.07
C ARG A 255 -9.33 19.46 -0.17
N GLY A 256 -9.71 20.71 0.13
CA GLY A 256 -11.07 21.19 -0.04
C GLY A 256 -11.54 21.18 -1.50
N GLY A 257 -10.70 21.69 -2.41
CA GLY A 257 -10.99 21.69 -3.85
C GLY A 257 -11.08 20.29 -4.43
N TYR A 258 -10.25 19.36 -3.95
CA TYR A 258 -10.30 17.96 -4.38
C TYR A 258 -11.58 17.27 -3.93
N ALA A 259 -11.99 17.46 -2.67
CA ALA A 259 -13.24 16.89 -2.13
C ALA A 259 -14.47 17.39 -2.91
N GLN A 260 -14.59 18.72 -3.06
CA GLN A 260 -15.72 19.34 -3.76
C GLN A 260 -15.79 18.95 -5.23
N ARG A 261 -14.64 18.91 -5.92
CA ARG A 261 -14.62 18.58 -7.35
C ARG A 261 -14.88 17.11 -7.62
N THR A 262 -14.42 16.23 -6.73
CA THR A 262 -14.72 14.79 -6.77
C THR A 262 -16.21 14.55 -6.63
N GLU A 263 -16.85 15.18 -5.65
CA GLU A 263 -18.30 15.08 -5.45
C GLU A 263 -19.09 15.61 -6.64
N THR A 264 -18.70 16.77 -7.18
CA THR A 264 -19.38 17.37 -8.35
C THR A 264 -19.29 16.47 -9.59
N LEU A 265 -18.10 15.94 -9.87
CA LEU A 265 -17.90 15.08 -11.05
C LEU A 265 -18.64 13.74 -10.89
N MET A 266 -18.72 13.19 -9.67
CA MET A 266 -19.55 12.00 -9.40
C MET A 266 -21.04 12.25 -9.59
N LEU A 267 -21.52 13.47 -9.35
CA LEU A 267 -22.92 13.85 -9.57
C LEU A 267 -23.21 14.07 -11.06
N ASP A 268 -22.32 14.77 -11.77
CA ASP A 268 -22.46 15.06 -13.20
C ASP A 268 -22.38 13.79 -14.08
N ASP A 269 -21.55 12.80 -13.73
CA ASP A 269 -21.48 11.54 -14.50
C ASP A 269 -22.66 10.59 -14.20
N ARG A 270 -23.29 10.67 -13.01
CA ARG A 270 -24.55 9.96 -12.73
C ARG A 270 -25.69 10.44 -13.62
N THR A 271 -25.73 11.73 -13.97
CA THR A 271 -26.67 12.24 -14.97
C THR A 271 -26.42 11.66 -16.37
N GLY A 272 -25.20 11.23 -16.69
CA GLY A 272 -24.91 10.50 -17.93
C GLY A 272 -25.62 9.13 -18.00
N MET A 273 -25.64 8.39 -16.88
CA MET A 273 -26.35 7.11 -16.77
C MET A 273 -27.87 7.29 -16.82
N ASP A 274 -28.41 8.36 -16.22
CA ASP A 274 -29.83 8.68 -16.33
C ASP A 274 -30.23 9.02 -17.78
N VAL A 275 -29.37 9.74 -18.51
CA VAL A 275 -29.55 10.02 -19.94
C VAL A 275 -29.46 8.75 -20.79
N GLU A 276 -28.52 7.84 -20.52
CA GLU A 276 -28.44 6.56 -21.23
C GLU A 276 -29.63 5.64 -20.93
N ILE A 277 -30.12 5.63 -19.68
CA ILE A 277 -31.34 4.91 -19.29
C ILE A 277 -32.57 5.50 -19.99
N ASP A 278 -32.68 6.82 -20.10
CA ASP A 278 -33.77 7.47 -20.81
C ASP A 278 -33.70 7.26 -22.33
N VAL A 279 -32.49 7.26 -22.91
CA VAL A 279 -32.28 6.91 -24.32
C VAL A 279 -32.58 5.43 -24.58
N LEU A 280 -32.21 4.52 -23.66
CA LEU A 280 -32.57 3.10 -23.73
C LEU A 280 -34.09 2.89 -23.61
N ARG A 281 -34.76 3.60 -22.70
CA ARG A 281 -36.23 3.60 -22.60
C ARG A 281 -36.89 4.12 -23.87
N ASP A 282 -36.38 5.19 -24.45
CA ASP A 282 -36.91 5.74 -25.70
C ASP A 282 -36.66 4.82 -26.89
N ARG A 283 -35.53 4.10 -26.91
CA ARG A 283 -35.29 3.03 -27.90
C ARG A 283 -36.23 1.85 -27.71
N LEU A 284 -36.39 1.35 -26.48
CA LEU A 284 -37.31 0.25 -26.16
C LEU A 284 -38.77 0.60 -26.46
N ARG A 285 -39.17 1.86 -26.24
CA ARG A 285 -40.50 2.39 -26.62
C ARG A 285 -40.71 2.45 -28.13
N ARG A 286 -39.67 2.82 -28.90
CA ARG A 286 -39.72 2.86 -30.36
C ARG A 286 -39.66 1.46 -31.00
N GLU A 287 -39.00 0.52 -30.35
CA GLU A 287 -38.87 -0.87 -30.81
C GLU A 287 -39.99 -1.80 -30.30
N GLY A 288 -40.90 -1.30 -29.43
CA GLY A 288 -42.12 -2.00 -29.03
C GLY A 288 -41.91 -3.19 -28.09
N ILE A 289 -40.71 -3.34 -27.52
CA ILE A 289 -40.39 -4.46 -26.62
C ILE A 289 -40.81 -4.08 -25.21
N LYS A 290 -41.86 -4.74 -24.70
CA LYS A 290 -42.19 -4.69 -23.27
C LYS A 290 -41.26 -5.64 -22.53
N VAL A 291 -40.47 -5.10 -21.61
CA VAL A 291 -39.74 -5.89 -20.63
C VAL A 291 -40.76 -6.29 -19.55
N GLU A 292 -41.09 -7.57 -19.46
CA GLU A 292 -41.68 -8.17 -18.25
C GLU A 292 -40.61 -8.39 -17.18
#